data_AF-A0A2A5JB20-F1
#
_entry.id   AF-A0A2A5JB20-F1
#
_cell.length_a   1.000
_cell.length_b   1.000
_cell.length_c   1.000
_cell.angle_alpha   90.00
_cell.angle_beta   90.00
_cell.angle_gamma   90.00
#
_symmetry.space_group_name_H-M   'P 1'
#
loop_
_entity.id
_entity.type
_entity.pdbx_description
1 polymer ?
#
loop_
_entity_poly.entity_id
_entity_poly.type
_entity_poly.pdbx_seq_one_letter_code
_entity_poly.pdbx_strand_id
1 'polypeptide(L)'
;MAEDLYHRYEFTFIVQMLTVSQEQAIEESLGGRVEDRRGLQLLTLTSEGMRAATTAITVVDQLVAAGVRPQRTHPDLVSRQDIADRAGVTRQAVGQWVRGVRQAATPFPIPYNSVAGGIWFWGDVLDWLRRQGYSQDTGLRYPTLDEHIRIDRHIAINHKTAG
;
A
#
# COMPACT_ATOMS: atom_id res chain seq x y z
N MET A 1 9.00 10.01 -25.16
CA MET A 1 9.76 8.89 -24.55
C MET A 1 10.03 9.20 -23.08
N ALA A 2 8.99 9.33 -22.25
CA ALA A 2 9.08 9.58 -20.80
C ALA A 2 8.14 8.65 -19.99
N GLU A 3 7.42 7.77 -20.69
CA GLU A 3 6.35 6.94 -20.15
C GLU A 3 6.87 5.81 -19.25
N ASP A 4 8.16 5.46 -19.37
CA ASP A 4 8.79 4.37 -18.62
C ASP A 4 9.35 4.78 -17.24
N LEU A 5 9.33 6.08 -16.90
CA LEU A 5 9.89 6.58 -15.65
C LEU A 5 8.84 6.77 -14.54
N TYR A 6 7.57 6.87 -14.91
CA TYR A 6 6.46 7.08 -13.98
C TYR A 6 5.74 5.76 -13.72
N HIS A 7 5.41 5.53 -12.46
CA HIS A 7 4.65 4.38 -12.01
C HIS A 7 3.42 4.86 -11.24
N ARG A 8 2.35 4.09 -11.35
CA ARG A 8 1.10 4.33 -10.64
C ARG A 8 1.17 3.63 -9.29
N TYR A 9 1.08 4.39 -8.21
CA TYR A 9 1.17 3.87 -6.84
C TYR A 9 -0.16 4.02 -6.12
N GLU A 10 -0.57 2.97 -5.40
CA GLU A 10 -1.67 3.06 -4.44
C GLU A 10 -1.12 3.30 -3.03
N PHE A 11 -1.72 4.26 -2.32
CA PHE A 11 -1.40 4.58 -0.95
C PHE A 11 -2.66 4.52 -0.10
N THR A 12 -2.55 3.93 1.08
CA THR A 12 -3.59 4.02 2.11
C THR A 12 -3.01 4.67 3.35
N PHE A 13 -3.74 5.62 3.92
CA PHE A 13 -3.40 6.31 5.15
C PHE A 13 -4.50 6.13 6.18
N ILE A 14 -4.12 6.00 7.44
CA ILE A 14 -5.05 6.23 8.55
C ILE A 14 -5.15 7.74 8.71
N VAL A 15 -6.36 8.29 8.64
CA VAL A 15 -6.63 9.71 8.80
C VAL A 15 -7.48 9.96 10.05
N GLN A 16 -7.57 11.21 10.49
CA GLN A 16 -8.63 11.59 11.43
C GLN A 16 -10.01 11.37 10.79
N MET A 17 -11.06 11.27 11.61
CA MET A 17 -12.43 11.25 11.10
C MET A 17 -12.69 12.52 10.28
N LEU A 18 -13.02 12.32 9.01
CA LEU A 18 -13.33 13.36 8.06
C LEU A 18 -14.81 13.72 8.11
N THR A 19 -15.11 14.98 7.78
CA THR A 19 -16.49 15.37 7.49
C THR A 19 -16.85 14.97 6.07
N VAL A 20 -18.14 14.81 5.78
CA VAL A 20 -18.64 14.51 4.42
C VAL A 20 -18.10 15.50 3.38
N SER A 21 -17.99 16.79 3.73
CA SER A 21 -17.43 17.81 2.85
C SER A 21 -15.93 17.62 2.58
N GLN A 22 -15.17 17.14 3.57
CA GLN A 22 -13.75 16.81 3.36
C GLN A 22 -13.59 15.57 2.49
N GLU A 23 -14.39 14.53 2.72
CA GLU A 23 -14.38 13.32 1.90
C GLU A 23 -14.67 13.64 0.43
N GLN A 24 -15.73 14.42 0.17
CA GLN A 24 -16.07 14.86 -1.18
C GLN A 24 -14.95 15.69 -1.82
N ALA A 25 -14.36 16.64 -1.09
CA ALA A 25 -13.27 17.45 -1.62
C ALA A 25 -12.03 16.60 -1.99
N ILE A 26 -11.72 15.56 -1.22
CA ILE A 26 -10.61 14.63 -1.51
C ILE A 26 -10.92 13.76 -2.72
N GLU A 27 -12.15 13.25 -2.83
CA GLU A 27 -12.58 12.47 -3.99
C GLU A 27 -12.46 13.30 -5.27
N GLU A 28 -12.94 14.55 -5.26
CA GLU A 28 -12.90 15.45 -6.41
C GLU A 28 -11.48 15.92 -6.77
N SER A 29 -10.64 16.24 -5.78
CA SER A 29 -9.33 16.85 -6.03
C SER A 29 -8.19 15.84 -6.20
N LEU A 30 -8.26 14.70 -5.50
CA LEU A 30 -7.18 13.71 -5.41
C LEU A 30 -7.62 12.30 -5.83
N GLY A 31 -8.90 12.09 -6.16
CA GLY A 31 -9.43 10.77 -6.50
C GLY A 31 -9.36 9.77 -5.35
N GLY A 32 -9.35 10.26 -4.10
CA GLY A 32 -9.24 9.43 -2.91
C GLY A 32 -10.59 8.87 -2.48
N ARG A 33 -10.60 7.64 -1.97
CA ARG A 33 -11.75 6.97 -1.36
C ARG A 33 -11.55 6.79 0.14
N VAL A 34 -12.59 7.02 0.91
CA VAL A 34 -12.58 6.86 2.36
C VAL A 34 -13.40 5.62 2.73
N GLU A 35 -12.84 4.78 3.60
CA GLU A 35 -13.51 3.60 4.13
C GLU A 35 -13.38 3.58 5.67
N ASP A 36 -14.48 3.27 6.36
CA ASP A 36 -14.46 2.96 7.79
C ASP A 36 -14.17 1.49 8.02
N ARG A 37 -13.02 1.19 8.65
CA ARG A 37 -12.62 -0.18 8.99
C ARG A 37 -12.27 -0.29 10.46
N ARG A 38 -13.14 -0.96 11.22
CA ARG A 38 -12.96 -1.21 12.67
C ARG A 38 -12.71 0.08 13.49
N GLY A 39 -13.41 1.17 13.13
CA GLY A 39 -13.29 2.46 13.80
C GLY A 39 -12.07 3.29 13.37
N LEU A 40 -11.37 2.89 12.31
CA LEU A 40 -10.35 3.69 11.64
C LEU A 40 -10.90 4.18 10.30
N GLN A 41 -10.74 5.46 9.99
CA GLN A 41 -10.92 5.93 8.62
C GLN A 41 -9.64 5.70 7.82
N LEU A 42 -9.79 4.95 6.74
CA LEU A 42 -8.74 4.65 5.78
C LEU A 42 -8.99 5.46 4.52
N LEU A 43 -8.07 6.38 4.21
CA LEU A 43 -8.07 7.11 2.95
C LEU A 43 -7.13 6.38 1.98
N THR A 44 -7.70 5.83 0.90
CA THR A 44 -6.92 5.21 -0.19
C THR A 44 -6.97 6.09 -1.44
N LEU A 45 -5.82 6.33 -2.04
CA LEU A 45 -5.71 7.11 -3.28
C LEU A 45 -4.64 6.54 -4.18
N THR A 46 -4.67 6.94 -5.45
CA THR A 46 -3.67 6.55 -6.44
C THR A 46 -2.98 7.77 -7.01
N SER A 47 -1.66 7.74 -7.11
CA SER A 47 -0.89 8.84 -7.70
C SER A 47 0.27 8.30 -8.52
N GLU A 48 0.69 9.07 -9.53
CA GLU A 48 1.78 8.72 -10.42
C GLU A 48 3.06 9.45 -10.04
N GLY A 49 4.19 8.74 -10.10
CA GLY A 49 5.49 9.36 -9.92
C GLY A 49 6.63 8.39 -10.15
N MET A 50 7.87 8.89 -10.01
CA MET A 50 9.05 8.05 -10.24
C MET A 50 9.34 7.10 -9.07
N ARG A 51 9.09 7.53 -7.82
CA ARG A 51 9.40 6.76 -6.61
C ARG A 51 8.26 6.86 -5.61
N ALA A 52 7.87 5.74 -5.00
CA ALA A 52 6.69 5.70 -4.14
C ALA A 52 6.81 6.68 -2.97
N ALA A 53 7.97 6.70 -2.29
CA ALA A 53 8.18 7.59 -1.13
C ALA A 53 8.03 9.08 -1.48
N THR A 54 8.66 9.56 -2.56
CA THR A 54 8.55 10.98 -2.93
C THR A 54 7.14 11.34 -3.39
N THR A 55 6.47 10.45 -4.12
CA THR A 55 5.08 10.64 -4.55
C THR A 55 4.15 10.72 -3.33
N ALA A 56 4.28 9.78 -2.39
CA ALA A 56 3.49 9.76 -1.17
C ALA A 56 3.73 10.99 -0.29
N ILE A 57 4.97 11.49 -0.20
CA ILE A 57 5.28 12.72 0.53
C ILE A 57 4.53 13.91 -0.08
N THR A 58 4.55 14.06 -1.40
CA THR A 58 3.77 15.10 -2.10
C THR A 58 2.27 14.96 -1.84
N VAL A 59 1.74 13.73 -1.88
CA VAL A 59 0.34 13.46 -1.54
C VAL A 59 0.04 13.86 -0.09
N VAL A 60 0.90 13.53 0.87
CA VAL A 60 0.72 13.91 2.28
C VAL A 60 0.68 15.43 2.43
N ASP A 61 1.55 16.17 1.75
CA ASP A 61 1.57 17.63 1.81
C ASP A 61 0.29 18.24 1.20
N GLN A 62 -0.22 17.67 0.11
CA GLN A 62 -1.51 18.05 -0.49
C GLN A 62 -2.69 17.79 0.46
N LEU A 63 -2.71 16.64 1.12
CA LEU A 63 -3.72 16.30 2.13
C LEU A 63 -3.69 17.29 3.29
N VAL A 64 -2.50 17.62 3.81
CA VAL A 64 -2.34 18.61 4.89
C VAL A 64 -2.83 19.99 4.46
N ALA A 65 -2.53 20.42 3.23
CA ALA A 65 -3.03 21.68 2.68
C ALA A 65 -4.57 21.70 2.55
N ALA A 66 -5.19 20.55 2.33
CA ALA A 66 -6.65 20.37 2.30
C ALA A 66 -7.28 20.18 3.70
N GLY A 67 -6.49 20.31 4.78
CA GLY A 67 -6.98 20.14 6.16
C GLY A 67 -7.15 18.66 6.58
N VAL A 68 -6.64 17.72 5.79
CA VAL A 68 -6.61 16.29 6.11
C VAL A 68 -5.27 15.97 6.77
N ARG A 69 -5.29 15.25 7.89
CA ARG A 69 -4.09 14.97 8.69
C ARG A 69 -3.85 13.45 8.73
N PRO A 70 -3.10 12.91 7.75
CA PRO A 70 -2.62 11.54 7.84
C PRO A 70 -1.92 11.30 9.18
N GLN A 71 -2.28 10.22 9.87
CA GLN A 71 -1.65 9.80 11.12
C GLN A 71 -0.43 8.91 10.85
N ARG A 72 -0.57 8.01 9.87
CA ARG A 72 0.47 7.14 9.33
C ARG A 72 -0.05 6.46 8.07
N THR A 73 0.84 5.86 7.30
CA THR A 73 0.48 4.90 6.27
C THR A 73 -0.20 3.66 6.88
N HIS A 74 -1.06 3.03 6.10
CA HIS A 74 -1.66 1.74 6.39
C HIS A 74 -1.23 0.75 5.31
N PRO A 75 -0.17 -0.05 5.53
CA PRO A 75 0.26 -1.03 4.55
C PRO A 75 -0.84 -2.06 4.25
N ASP A 76 -0.92 -2.48 2.98
CA ASP A 76 -1.79 -3.58 2.56
C ASP A 76 -1.17 -4.92 2.98
N LEU A 77 -1.50 -5.33 4.20
CA LEU A 77 -1.03 -6.56 4.80
C LEU A 77 -1.97 -7.72 4.52
N VAL A 78 -1.43 -8.80 4.00
CA VAL A 78 -2.18 -9.97 3.53
C VAL A 78 -1.74 -11.25 4.23
N SER A 79 -2.71 -12.08 4.59
CA SER A 79 -2.50 -13.47 5.02
C SER A 79 -2.40 -14.41 3.82
N ARG A 80 -2.08 -15.69 4.05
CA ARG A 80 -2.10 -16.70 2.98
C ARG A 80 -3.48 -16.87 2.32
N GLN A 81 -4.56 -16.62 3.07
CA GLN A 81 -5.91 -16.71 2.53
C GLN A 81 -6.19 -15.53 1.61
N ASP A 82 -5.88 -14.30 2.06
CA ASP A 82 -6.03 -13.09 1.24
C ASP A 82 -5.22 -13.19 -0.06
N ILE A 83 -3.99 -13.71 0.01
CA ILE A 83 -3.15 -13.96 -1.18
C ILE A 83 -3.81 -14.95 -2.12
N ALA A 84 -4.35 -16.06 -1.60
CA ALA A 84 -5.00 -17.08 -2.40
C ALA A 84 -6.21 -16.51 -3.14
N ASP A 85 -7.05 -15.76 -2.42
CA ASP A 85 -8.27 -15.16 -2.95
C ASP A 85 -7.94 -14.12 -4.03
N ARG A 86 -6.95 -13.24 -3.79
CA ARG A 86 -6.54 -12.22 -4.76
C ARG A 86 -5.82 -12.80 -5.98
N ALA A 87 -5.04 -13.86 -5.82
CA ALA A 87 -4.32 -14.51 -6.91
C ALA A 87 -5.16 -15.56 -7.65
N GLY A 88 -6.39 -15.85 -7.21
CA GLY A 88 -7.27 -16.86 -7.83
C GLY A 88 -6.74 -18.28 -7.71
N VAL A 89 -6.02 -18.59 -6.63
CA VAL A 89 -5.44 -19.92 -6.36
C VAL A 89 -5.92 -20.48 -5.02
N THR A 90 -5.52 -21.71 -4.69
CA THR A 90 -5.85 -22.29 -3.38
C THR A 90 -4.88 -21.83 -2.30
N ARG A 91 -5.35 -21.73 -1.05
CA ARG A 91 -4.48 -21.48 0.13
C ARG A 91 -3.37 -22.53 0.27
N GLN A 92 -3.61 -23.77 -0.17
CA GLN A 92 -2.59 -24.82 -0.20
C GLN A 92 -1.46 -24.50 -1.19
N ALA A 93 -1.78 -23.96 -2.38
CA ALA A 93 -0.78 -23.53 -3.37
C ALA A 93 0.12 -22.42 -2.79
N VAL A 94 -0.46 -21.41 -2.14
CA VAL A 94 0.29 -20.36 -1.42
C VAL A 94 1.20 -20.98 -0.35
N GLY A 95 0.69 -21.96 0.39
CA GLY A 95 1.49 -22.71 1.36
C GLY A 95 2.68 -23.47 0.75
N GLN A 96 2.61 -23.91 -0.51
CA GLN A 96 3.75 -24.53 -1.19
C GLN A 96 4.80 -23.50 -1.59
N TRP A 97 4.38 -22.32 -2.07
CA TRP A 97 5.28 -21.20 -2.38
C TRP A 97 6.07 -20.76 -1.14
N VAL A 98 5.38 -20.57 0.00
CA VAL A 98 6.00 -20.18 1.27
C VAL A 98 7.03 -21.20 1.75
N ARG A 99 6.83 -22.50 1.50
CA ARG A 99 7.78 -23.56 1.87
C ARG A 99 8.96 -23.67 0.91
N GLY A 100 8.95 -22.94 -0.20
CA GLY A 100 10.03 -22.95 -1.20
C GLY A 100 10.13 -24.27 -1.98
N VAL A 101 9.08 -25.09 -1.99
CA VAL A 101 9.09 -26.36 -2.72
C VAL A 101 9.05 -26.03 -4.23
N ARG A 102 10.23 -26.05 -4.87
CA ARG A 102 10.52 -25.85 -6.33
C ARG A 102 10.94 -24.44 -6.81
N GLN A 103 11.08 -23.42 -5.94
CA GLN A 103 11.29 -22.02 -6.39
C GLN A 103 12.58 -21.36 -5.87
N ALA A 104 13.69 -22.11 -5.85
CA ALA A 104 14.97 -21.63 -5.29
C ALA A 104 15.54 -20.36 -5.96
N ALA A 105 15.25 -20.13 -7.25
CA ALA A 105 15.77 -18.96 -7.98
C ALA A 105 15.03 -17.65 -7.65
N THR A 106 13.75 -17.74 -7.26
CA THR A 106 12.92 -16.57 -6.90
C THR A 106 12.10 -16.92 -5.66
N PRO A 107 12.71 -16.84 -4.46
CA PRO A 107 12.03 -17.24 -3.23
C PRO A 107 10.79 -16.38 -2.99
N PHE A 108 9.78 -16.99 -2.38
CA PHE A 108 8.60 -16.26 -1.91
C PHE A 108 9.03 -15.21 -0.87
N PRO A 109 8.37 -14.03 -0.81
CA PRO A 109 8.76 -12.97 0.13
C PRO A 109 8.77 -13.44 1.58
N ILE A 110 9.69 -12.86 2.36
CA ILE A 110 9.75 -13.07 3.81
C ILE A 110 8.51 -12.41 4.44
N PRO A 111 7.80 -13.07 5.37
CA PRO A 111 6.68 -12.44 6.05
C PRO A 111 7.14 -11.25 6.89
N TYR A 112 6.38 -10.16 6.84
CA TYR A 112 6.55 -9.00 7.72
C TYR A 112 6.30 -9.37 9.19
N ASN A 113 5.36 -10.29 9.44
CA ASN A 113 5.07 -10.78 10.78
C ASN A 113 4.69 -12.27 10.75
N SER A 114 4.99 -13.03 11.81
CA SER A 114 4.70 -14.46 11.92
C SER A 114 3.28 -14.81 12.36
N VAL A 115 2.48 -13.84 12.83
CA VAL A 115 1.09 -14.10 13.30
C VAL A 115 0.25 -14.78 12.22
N ALA A 116 -0.69 -15.62 12.65
CA ALA A 116 -1.59 -16.39 11.78
C ALA A 116 -0.87 -17.24 10.71
N GLY A 117 0.40 -17.58 10.93
CA GLY A 117 1.22 -18.33 9.97
C GLY A 117 1.88 -17.46 8.90
N GLY A 118 2.00 -16.16 9.13
CA GLY A 118 2.66 -15.22 8.24
C GLY A 118 1.70 -14.17 7.71
N ILE A 119 2.17 -12.92 7.73
CA ILE A 119 1.55 -11.76 7.12
C ILE A 119 2.60 -11.09 6.24
N TRP A 120 2.24 -10.72 5.01
CA TRP A 120 3.13 -10.13 4.01
C TRP A 120 2.61 -8.77 3.55
N PHE A 121 3.49 -7.95 2.99
CA PHE A 121 3.06 -6.82 2.16
C PHE A 121 2.50 -7.35 0.85
N TRP A 122 1.32 -6.88 0.45
CA TRP A 122 0.74 -7.23 -0.83
C TRP A 122 1.64 -6.81 -2.00
N GLY A 123 2.33 -5.67 -1.91
CA GLY A 123 3.29 -5.22 -2.92
C GLY A 123 4.39 -6.24 -3.21
N ASP A 124 5.06 -6.74 -2.17
CA ASP A 124 6.11 -7.75 -2.30
C ASP A 124 5.57 -9.06 -2.91
N VAL A 125 4.37 -9.47 -2.50
CA VAL A 125 3.70 -10.66 -3.03
C VAL A 125 3.32 -10.47 -4.49
N LEU A 126 2.76 -9.31 -4.87
CA LEU A 126 2.37 -8.99 -6.23
C LEU A 126 3.59 -8.98 -7.16
N ASP A 127 4.70 -8.38 -6.74
CA ASP A 127 5.95 -8.37 -7.52
C ASP A 127 6.56 -9.76 -7.66
N TRP A 128 6.38 -10.63 -6.65
CA TRP A 128 6.72 -12.04 -6.78
C TRP A 128 5.78 -12.75 -7.78
N LEU A 129 4.46 -12.56 -7.68
CA LEU A 129 3.47 -13.16 -8.58
C LEU A 129 3.70 -12.75 -10.04
N ARG A 130 4.04 -11.47 -10.30
CA ARG A 130 4.43 -10.95 -11.62
C ARG A 130 5.62 -11.72 -12.20
N ARG A 131 6.68 -11.88 -11.41
CA ARG A 131 7.90 -12.63 -11.83
C ARG A 131 7.64 -14.10 -12.09
N GLN A 132 6.60 -14.68 -11.46
CA GLN A 132 6.20 -16.07 -11.66
C GLN A 132 5.14 -16.25 -12.76
N GLY A 133 4.62 -15.16 -13.35
CA GLY A 133 3.58 -15.22 -14.38
C GLY A 133 2.17 -15.53 -13.84
N TYR A 134 1.92 -15.30 -12.55
CA TYR A 134 0.61 -15.55 -11.93
C TYR A 134 -0.32 -14.32 -11.88
N SER A 135 0.21 -13.11 -12.09
CA SER A 135 -0.59 -11.87 -11.96
C SER A 135 -1.16 -11.39 -13.30
N GLN A 136 -2.40 -10.90 -13.26
CA GLN A 136 -2.87 -9.92 -14.23
C GLN A 136 -2.24 -8.58 -13.87
N ASP A 137 -1.51 -7.94 -14.78
CA ASP A 137 -0.80 -6.70 -14.46
C ASP A 137 -1.78 -5.52 -14.46
N THR A 138 -2.06 -4.97 -13.27
CA THR A 138 -2.87 -3.77 -13.11
C THR A 138 -2.07 -2.48 -13.28
N GLY A 139 -0.73 -2.57 -13.45
CA GLY A 139 0.18 -1.43 -13.46
C GLY A 139 0.38 -0.76 -12.09
N LEU A 140 -0.37 -1.19 -11.05
CA LEU A 140 -0.27 -0.64 -9.71
C LEU A 140 0.96 -1.16 -8.97
N ARG A 141 1.63 -0.26 -8.26
CA ARG A 141 2.71 -0.54 -7.33
C ARG A 141 2.33 -0.08 -5.93
N TYR A 142 2.97 -0.68 -4.93
CA TYR A 142 2.71 -0.40 -3.53
C TYR A 142 4.03 -0.04 -2.85
N PRO A 143 4.03 0.82 -1.82
CA PRO A 143 5.24 1.15 -1.09
C PRO A 143 5.86 -0.10 -0.45
N THR A 144 7.17 -0.18 -0.49
CA THR A 144 7.96 -1.13 0.31
C THR A 144 7.97 -0.73 1.79
N LEU A 145 8.43 -1.61 2.68
CA LEU A 145 8.60 -1.28 4.10
C LEU A 145 9.50 -0.05 4.32
N ASP A 146 10.62 0.07 3.60
CA ASP A 146 11.51 1.24 3.70
C ASP A 146 10.78 2.53 3.30
N GLU A 147 9.97 2.47 2.25
CA GLU A 147 9.17 3.62 1.81
C GLU A 147 8.07 3.97 2.80
N HIS A 148 7.35 2.99 3.36
CA HIS A 148 6.41 3.21 4.46
C HIS A 148 7.07 3.92 5.64
N ILE A 149 8.27 3.47 6.07
CA ILE A 149 9.03 4.12 7.15
C ILE A 149 9.39 5.57 6.81
N ARG A 150 9.83 5.84 5.57
CA ARG A 150 10.17 7.20 5.12
C ARG A 150 8.94 8.12 5.11
N ILE A 151 7.81 7.62 4.63
CA ILE A 151 6.55 8.37 4.57
C ILE A 151 6.04 8.64 6.00
N ASP A 152 6.01 7.63 6.86
CA ASP A 152 5.58 7.77 8.26
C ASP A 152 6.48 8.73 9.04
N ARG A 153 7.79 8.73 8.74
CA ARG A 153 8.73 9.72 9.29
C ARG A 153 8.36 11.14 8.87
N HIS A 154 8.03 11.36 7.59
CA HIS A 154 7.59 12.67 7.10
C HIS A 154 6.31 13.13 7.80
N ILE A 155 5.31 12.25 7.87
CA ILE A 155 4.05 12.50 8.59
C ILE A 155 4.34 12.89 10.05
N ALA A 156 5.17 12.12 10.76
CA ALA A 156 5.50 12.38 12.15
C ALA A 156 6.23 13.72 12.38
N ILE A 157 7.03 14.18 11.42
CA ILE A 157 7.69 15.49 11.48
C ILE A 157 6.67 16.62 11.28
N ASN A 158 5.78 16.50 10.30
CA ASN A 158 4.72 17.49 10.05
C ASN A 158 3.80 17.71 11.26
N HIS A 159 3.54 16.66 12.05
CA HIS A 159 2.79 16.80 13.31
C HIS A 159 3.51 17.60 14.39
N LYS A 160 4.86 17.56 14.44
CA LYS A 160 5.63 18.30 15.46
C LYS A 160 5.74 19.79 15.20
N THR A 161 5.65 20.21 13.94
CA THR A 161 5.79 21.62 13.55
C THR A 161 4.46 22.38 13.62
N ALA A 162 3.34 21.68 13.77
CA ALA A 162 1.98 22.24 13.75
C ALA A 162 1.36 22.45 15.15
N GLY A 163 2.12 22.20 16.22
CA GLY A 163 1.74 22.46 17.62
C GLY A 163 2.68 23.45 18.27
#